data_AF-A0A356XHN5-F1
#
_entry.id   AF-A0A356XHN5-F1
#
_cell.length_a   1.000
_cell.length_b   1.000
_cell.length_c   1.000
_cell.angle_alpha   90.00
_cell.angle_beta   90.00
_cell.angle_gamma   90.00
#
_symmetry.space_group_name_H-M   'P 1'
#
loop_
_entity.id
_entity.type
_entity.pdbx_description
1 polymer ?
#
loop_
_entity_poly.entity_id
_entity_poly.type
_entity_poly.pdbx_seq_one_letter_code
_entity_poly.pdbx_strand_id
1 'polypeptide(L)' 'MNLIYVFADQWRASAAGFAGDPNVRTPNIDRLAAQSVKFTTSVSNCPICTPYRASLLTGQYPLTTGLFMNDLCLGSSAVS' A
#
# COMPACT_ATOMS: atom_id res chain seq x y z
N MET A 1 21.83 -7.95 -6.31
CA MET A 1 20.58 -7.18 -6.50
C MET A 1 19.80 -7.30 -5.22
N ASN A 2 19.31 -6.19 -4.66
CA ASN A 2 18.54 -6.17 -3.42
C ASN A 2 17.18 -5.50 -3.69
N LEU A 3 16.11 -6.04 -3.11
CA LEU A 3 14.77 -5.45 -3.16
C LEU A 3 14.42 -4.91 -1.77
N ILE A 4 14.01 -3.64 -1.70
CA ILE A 4 13.53 -3.00 -0.48
C ILE A 4 12.08 -2.61 -0.71
N TYR A 5 11.18 -3.13 0.13
CA TYR A 5 9.78 -2.76 0.13
C TYR A 5 9.47 -1.92 1.37
N VAL A 6 9.09 -0.65 1.16
CA VAL A 6 8.72 0.28 2.23
C VAL A 6 7.22 0.52 2.15
N PHE A 7 6.52 0.23 3.25
CA PHE A 7 5.08 0.35 3.33
C PHE A 7 4.67 1.08 4.61
N ALA A 8 3.90 2.16 4.44
CA ALA A 8 3.38 2.95 5.55
C ALA A 8 1.88 2.71 5.73
N ASP A 9 1.45 2.51 6.97
CA ASP A 9 0.04 2.28 7.29
C ASP A 9 -0.76 3.59 7.24
N GLN A 10 -2.00 3.51 6.78
CA GLN A 10 -2.97 4.63 6.72
C GLN A 10 -2.50 5.88 5.94
N TRP A 11 -1.52 5.73 5.03
CA TRP A 11 -0.99 6.85 4.26
C TRP A 11 -1.97 7.32 3.17
N ARG A 12 -2.39 8.59 3.22
CA ARG A 12 -3.26 9.18 2.19
C ARG A 12 -2.46 9.58 0.96
N ALA A 13 -3.01 9.41 -0.24
CA ALA A 13 -2.35 9.82 -1.48
C ALA A 13 -1.94 11.30 -1.50
N SER A 14 -2.70 12.18 -0.86
CA SER A 14 -2.40 13.61 -0.72
C SER A 14 -1.33 13.92 0.36
N ALA A 15 -1.01 12.97 1.24
CA ALA A 15 -0.06 13.14 2.33
C ALA A 15 1.40 12.97 1.89
N ALA A 16 1.75 13.46 0.70
CA ALA A 16 3.13 13.57 0.23
C ALA A 16 3.37 14.97 -0.35
N GLY A 17 4.53 15.57 -0.10
CA GLY A 17 4.87 16.91 -0.57
C GLY A 17 4.76 17.03 -2.10
N PHE A 18 5.21 16.01 -2.83
CA PHE A 18 5.05 15.92 -4.29
C PHE A 18 3.59 15.84 -4.77
N ALA A 19 2.62 15.56 -3.88
CA ALA A 19 1.19 15.53 -4.20
C ALA A 19 0.51 16.91 -4.11
N GLY A 20 1.24 17.95 -3.68
CA GLY A 20 0.80 19.35 -3.77
C GLY A 20 0.06 19.90 -2.55
N ASP A 21 -0.06 19.16 -1.44
CA ASP A 21 -0.60 19.70 -0.19
C ASP A 21 0.44 20.62 0.49
N PRO A 22 0.16 21.93 0.68
CA PRO A 22 1.12 22.89 1.22
C PRO A 22 1.46 22.64 2.70
N ASN A 23 0.67 21.83 3.42
CA ASN A 23 0.92 21.51 4.83
C ASN A 23 1.84 20.29 5.01
N VAL A 24 2.05 19.51 3.95
CA VAL A 24 2.80 18.26 4.02
C VAL A 24 4.28 18.50 3.72
N ARG A 25 5.16 18.00 4.59
CA ARG A 25 6.62 18.12 4.46
C ARG A 25 7.28 16.75 4.48
N THR A 26 7.62 16.22 3.30
CA THR A 26 8.23 14.88 3.14
C THR A 26 9.50 14.90 2.29
N PRO A 27 10.55 15.69 2.63
CA PRO A 27 11.67 15.97 1.74
C PRO A 27 12.43 14.73 1.25
N ASN A 28 12.53 13.68 2.08
CA ASN A 28 13.17 12.42 1.68
C ASN A 28 12.36 11.63 0.67
N ILE A 29 11.03 11.61 0.83
CA ILE A 29 10.11 10.94 -0.09
C ILE A 29 10.02 11.74 -1.40
N ASP A 30 10.00 13.07 -1.33
CA ASP A 30 9.95 13.94 -2.50
C ASP A 30 11.23 13.78 -3.34
N ARG A 31 12.40 13.69 -2.70
CA ARG A 31 13.67 13.39 -3.37
C ARG A 31 13.68 12.00 -4.01
N LEU A 32 13.08 10.99 -3.37
CA LEU A 32 12.92 9.67 -3.98
C LEU A 32 11.98 9.72 -5.19
N ALA A 33 10.87 10.45 -5.08
CA ALA A 33 9.87 10.60 -6.12
C ALA A 33 10.42 11.32 -7.36
N ALA A 34 11.34 12.28 -7.20
CA ALA A 34 11.96 13.03 -8.31
C ALA A 34 12.90 12.18 -9.20
N GLN A 35 13.42 11.07 -8.68
CA GLN A 35 14.33 10.16 -9.39
C GLN A 35 13.70 8.79 -9.71
N SER A 36 12.37 8.66 -9.52
CA SER A 36 11.65 7.39 -9.64
C SER A 36 10.42 7.53 -10.55
N VAL A 37 9.84 6.39 -10.92
CA VAL A 37 8.50 6.35 -11.52
C VAL A 37 7.46 6.49 -10.42
N LYS A 38 6.50 7.41 -10.61
CA LYS A 38 5.40 7.66 -9.67
C LYS A 38 4.09 7.16 -10.26
N PHE A 39 3.33 6.39 -9.49
CA PHE A 39 1.98 6.00 -9.87
C PHE A 39 0.98 6.99 -9.26
N THR A 40 0.24 7.72 -10.10
CA THR A 40 -0.76 8.71 -9.65
C THR A 40 -2.14 8.09 -9.40
N THR A 41 -2.35 6.88 -9.91
CA THR A 41 -3.62 6.14 -9.79
C THR A 41 -3.34 4.74 -9.21
N SER A 42 -2.96 4.71 -7.93
CA SER A 42 -2.79 3.48 -7.16
C SER A 42 -3.80 3.48 -6.03
N VAL A 43 -4.69 2.48 -6.00
CA VAL A 43 -5.85 2.45 -5.10
C VAL A 43 -5.84 1.16 -4.30
N SER A 44 -6.05 1.27 -2.99
CA SER A 44 -6.25 0.12 -2.13
C SER A 44 -7.53 -0.61 -2.50
N ASN A 45 -7.44 -1.93 -2.67
CA ASN A 45 -8.57 -2.77 -3.02
C ASN A 45 -9.58 -2.98 -1.87
N CYS A 46 -9.18 -2.69 -0.63
CA CYS A 46 -10.02 -2.70 0.55
C CYS A 46 -9.53 -1.63 1.54
N PRO A 47 -10.43 -0.82 2.14
CA PRO A 47 -10.05 0.19 3.14
C PRO A 47 -9.90 -0.40 4.55
N ILE A 48 -9.37 -1.63 4.68
CA ILE A 48 -9.18 -2.34 5.95
C ILE A 48 -7.80 -3.00 5.97
N CYS A 49 -7.09 -2.90 7.10
CA CYS A 49 -5.67 -3.27 7.22
C CYS A 49 -5.39 -4.74 6.86
N THR A 50 -6.08 -5.71 7.47
CA THR A 50 -5.83 -7.15 7.22
C THR A 50 -6.16 -7.56 5.78
N PRO A 51 -7.35 -7.26 5.23
CA PRO A 51 -7.68 -7.57 3.84
C PRO A 51 -6.72 -6.95 2.83
N TYR A 52 -6.33 -5.68 3.02
CA TYR A 52 -5.40 -5.01 2.13
C TYR A 52 -4.00 -5.66 2.16
N ARG A 53 -3.48 -5.94 3.37
CA ARG A 53 -2.17 -6.60 3.54
C ARG A 53 -2.16 -8.00 2.96
N ALA A 54 -3.26 -8.75 3.10
CA ALA A 54 -3.38 -10.05 2.46
C ALA A 54 -3.27 -9.96 0.95
N SER A 55 -4.03 -9.05 0.33
CA SER A 55 -3.94 -8.83 -1.11
C SER A 55 -2.57 -8.35 -1.58
N LEU A 56 -1.93 -7.49 -0.80
CA LEU A 56 -0.57 -7.03 -1.08
C LEU A 56 0.44 -8.19 -1.08
N LEU A 57 0.32 -9.12 -0.14
CA LEU A 57 1.26 -10.24 0.03
C LEU A 57 1.01 -11.39 -0.96
N THR A 58 -0.24 -11.65 -1.33
CA THR A 58 -0.61 -12.78 -2.20
C THR A 58 -0.82 -12.39 -3.66
N GLY A 59 -0.98 -11.09 -3.96
CA GLY A 59 -1.39 -10.61 -5.27
C GLY A 59 -2.86 -10.93 -5.61
N GLN A 60 -3.65 -11.40 -4.65
CA GLN A 60 -5.04 -11.81 -4.86
C GLN A 60 -6.03 -10.76 -4.34
N TYR A 61 -7.22 -10.68 -4.93
CA TYR A 61 -8.28 -9.80 -4.43
C TYR A 61 -8.81 -10.25 -3.06
N PRO A 62 -9.41 -9.35 -2.25
CA PRO A 62 -9.88 -9.69 -0.91
C PRO A 62 -10.90 -10.84 -0.94
N LEU A 63 -11.78 -10.85 -1.96
CA LEU A 63 -12.75 -11.92 -2.22
C LEU A 63 -12.10 -13.28 -2.46
N THR A 64 -10.92 -13.32 -3.08
CA THR A 64 -10.16 -14.56 -3.30
C THR A 64 -9.43 -14.99 -2.04
N THR A 65 -8.92 -14.04 -1.23
CA THR A 65 -8.27 -14.34 0.05
C THR A 65 -9.24 -14.75 1.16
N GLY A 66 -10.53 -14.40 1.03
CA GLY A 66 -11.57 -14.64 2.04
C GLY A 66 -11.52 -13.68 3.24
N LEU A 67 -10.65 -12.67 3.22
CA LEU A 67 -10.47 -11.72 4.33
C LEU A 67 -11.29 -10.44 4.11
N PHE A 68 -12.18 -10.13 5.04
CA PHE A 68 -13.07 -8.96 4.97
C PHE A 68 -13.04 -8.06 6.21
N MET A 69 -12.33 -8.48 7.25
CA MET A 69 -12.26 -7.80 8.54
C MET A 69 -10.87 -8.00 9.14
N ASN A 70 -10.54 -7.17 10.14
CA ASN A 70 -9.31 -7.34 10.89
C ASN A 70 -9.36 -8.61 11.75
N ASP A 71 -8.18 -9.05 12.20
CA ASP A 71 -7.99 -10.17 13.13
C ASP A 71 -8.35 -11.57 12.61
N LEU A 72 -8.61 -11.71 11.31
CA LEU A 72 -8.68 -13.00 10.64
C LEU A 72 -7.31 -13.43 10.12
N CYS A 73 -6.96 -14.70 10.32
CA CYS A 73 -5.73 -15.27 9.78
C CYS A 73 -5.88 -15.57 8.29
N LEU A 74 -4.82 -15.30 7.51
CA LEU A 74 -4.74 -15.71 6.11
C LEU A 74 -4.70 -17.24 6.03
N GLY A 75 -5.66 -17.82 5.31
CA GLY A 75 -5.71 -19.27 5.09
C GLY A 75 -4.54 -19.76 4.25
N SER A 76 -4.05 -20.97 4.51
CA SER A 76 -2.93 -21.57 3.77
C SER A 76 -3.23 -21.77 2.27
N SER A 77 -4.50 -21.94 1.90
CA SER A 77 -4.95 -22.06 0.51
C SER A 77 -5.05 -20.74 -0.24
N ALA A 78 -4.94 -19.59 0.47
CA ALA A 78 -5.02 -18.27 -0.15
C ALA A 78 -3.69 -17.82 -0.80
N VAL A 79 -2.64 -18.61 -0.64
CA VAL A 79 -1.33 -18.43 -1.24
C VAL A 79 -1.12 -19.64 -2.16
N SER A 80 -1.34 -19.44 -3.46
CA SER A 80 -1.08 -20.47 -4.47
C SER A 80 0.39 -20.48 -4.89
#